data_AF-A0A9P0FJ13-F1
#
_entry.id   AF-A0A9P0FJ13-F1
#
_cell.length_a   1.000
_cell.length_b   1.000
_cell.length_c   1.000
_cell.angle_alpha   90.00
_cell.angle_beta   90.00
_cell.angle_gamma   90.00
#
_symmetry.space_group_name_H-M   'P 1'
#
loop_
_entity.id
_entity.type
_entity.pdbx_description
1 polymer ?
#
loop_
_entity_poly.entity_id
_entity_poly.type
_entity_poly.pdbx_seq_one_letter_code
_entity_poly.pdbx_strand_id
1 'polypeptide(L)'
;MFYLIIFYLDESNLEEIKIMVDNIPYGQELLSYFTKEENQIFIAEASCKVYANDYVLETIIYPLINKMHFIQETVNQKAESKIIKKKPATVPDELNVLNRPKRITRVPPNTPLPPFEFKASEIPKSNYVVDVKIQKNLEKMHEQNQINAIRLLNAANKRLQSLSKPKLPRIKKPLKPSKPFQANKPPITRTVKVRSNLTSTLREACLYIKEQENEVKKIEHLIKGGLCKENIEKLEVERRKKEEQWHLEDIEKKHLQGQLTYEEAIIAKKRLEISNQEKIAKMKEEKVKVFEELDKWKEEEQIKIKSIVVKIQDIHKAAKEAEKKMQEDKQSNARLLQFESKQLLKQYYEEKQRELEKKMELIQEIRAMEQVRSSLNVKEFDPTESPNYGLLCEMSIAELQERLVLTNLKMKQDLQEKRCMIQQKKESHEQMIAFADEMSCLLTSLRLFIENPRPDFVLYAMFV
;
A
#
# COMPACT_ATOMS: atom_id res chain seq x y z
N MET A 1 7.02 0.07 41.69
CA MET A 1 7.70 0.55 40.47
C MET A 1 9.00 1.27 40.78
N PHE A 2 9.00 2.41 41.48
CA PHE A 2 10.25 3.09 41.90
C PHE A 2 11.27 2.15 42.55
N TYR A 3 10.84 1.36 43.53
CA TYR A 3 11.69 0.36 44.17
C TYR A 3 12.23 -0.72 43.19
N LEU A 4 11.40 -1.19 42.24
CA LEU A 4 11.82 -2.20 41.26
C LEU A 4 12.81 -1.63 40.25
N ILE A 5 12.63 -0.37 39.85
CA ILE A 5 13.52 0.31 38.89
C ILE A 5 14.89 0.59 39.53
N ILE A 6 14.92 0.98 40.82
CA ILE A 6 16.17 1.28 41.53
C ILE A 6 16.90 -0.01 41.94
N PHE A 7 16.19 -0.96 42.57
CA PHE A 7 16.82 -2.10 43.24
C PHE A 7 16.76 -3.42 42.47
N TYR A 8 15.89 -3.56 41.46
CA TYR A 8 15.65 -4.86 40.80
C TYR A 8 15.99 -4.86 39.29
N LEU A 9 16.35 -3.70 38.75
CA LEU A 9 16.65 -3.53 37.34
C LEU A 9 18.11 -3.92 37.07
N ASP A 10 18.33 -5.18 36.72
CA ASP A 10 19.61 -5.73 36.26
C ASP A 10 19.45 -6.27 34.83
N GLU A 11 20.56 -6.49 34.10
CA GLU A 11 20.55 -6.95 32.70
C GLU A 11 19.70 -8.23 32.49
N SER A 12 19.72 -9.13 33.47
CA SER A 12 18.99 -10.40 33.46
C SER A 12 17.47 -10.25 33.54
N ASN A 13 16.96 -9.17 34.15
CA ASN A 13 15.54 -9.00 34.50
C ASN A 13 14.84 -7.94 33.62
N LEU A 14 15.54 -7.40 32.63
CA LEU A 14 15.09 -6.28 31.82
C LEU A 14 13.85 -6.62 30.97
N GLU A 15 13.73 -7.86 30.48
CA GLU A 15 12.57 -8.31 29.70
C GLU A 15 11.30 -8.45 30.56
N GLU A 16 11.43 -8.98 31.78
CA GLU A 16 10.30 -9.12 32.72
C GLU A 16 9.77 -7.75 33.16
N ILE A 17 10.68 -6.80 33.40
CA ILE A 17 10.33 -5.43 33.76
C ILE A 17 9.68 -4.72 32.56
N LYS A 18 10.14 -4.94 31.32
CA LYS A 18 9.50 -4.40 30.11
C LYS A 18 8.04 -4.85 30.00
N ILE A 19 7.76 -6.14 30.20
CA ILE A 19 6.40 -6.72 30.16
C ILE A 19 5.53 -6.12 31.28
N MET A 20 6.07 -5.98 32.49
CA MET A 20 5.33 -5.35 33.60
C MET A 20 5.00 -3.88 33.36
N VAL A 21 5.95 -3.10 32.81
CA VAL A 21 5.73 -1.68 32.51
C VAL A 21 4.68 -1.48 31.43
N ASP A 22 4.57 -2.39 30.45
CA ASP A 22 3.55 -2.32 29.40
C ASP A 22 2.13 -2.61 29.89
N ASN A 23 1.98 -3.40 30.95
CA ASN A 23 0.68 -3.70 31.55
C ASN A 23 0.16 -2.56 32.45
N ILE A 24 1.00 -1.56 32.76
CA ILE A 24 0.64 -0.46 33.66
C ILE A 24 0.24 0.77 32.83
N PRO A 25 -0.94 1.36 33.09
CA PRO A 25 -1.32 2.63 32.49
C PRO A 25 -0.31 3.71 32.91
N TYR A 26 0.23 4.46 31.93
CA TYR A 26 1.26 5.49 32.11
C TYR A 26 2.67 5.00 32.49
N GLY A 27 2.95 3.69 32.40
CA GLY A 27 4.28 3.14 32.71
C GLY A 27 5.41 3.74 31.87
N GLN A 28 5.14 4.08 30.60
CA GLN A 28 6.11 4.69 29.68
C GLN A 28 6.41 6.15 30.01
N GLU A 29 5.41 6.90 30.45
CA GLU A 29 5.57 8.29 30.90
C GLU A 29 6.34 8.35 32.22
N LEU A 30 6.15 7.35 33.08
CA LEU A 30 6.90 7.19 34.31
C LEU A 30 8.37 6.84 34.03
N LEU A 31 8.67 5.98 33.06
CA LEU A 31 10.06 5.72 32.65
C LEU A 31 10.71 6.96 32.02
N SER A 32 10.01 7.70 31.16
CA SER A 32 10.52 8.93 30.56
C SER A 32 10.69 10.07 31.57
N TYR A 33 9.99 10.00 32.71
CA TYR A 33 10.18 10.93 33.82
C TYR A 33 11.55 10.74 34.50
N PHE A 34 12.01 9.50 34.68
CA PHE A 34 13.32 9.21 35.30
C PHE A 34 14.52 9.50 34.40
N THR A 35 14.32 9.50 33.08
CA THR A 35 15.40 9.78 32.12
C THR A 35 15.77 11.26 32.01
N LYS A 36 14.99 12.16 32.61
CA LYS A 36 15.24 13.61 32.58
C LYS A 36 16.08 14.02 33.78
N GLU A 37 17.19 14.70 33.51
CA GLU A 37 18.15 15.18 34.52
C GLU A 37 17.51 16.13 35.55
N GLU A 38 16.62 17.02 35.10
CA GLU A 38 15.90 17.97 35.97
C GLU A 38 15.07 17.26 37.06
N ASN A 39 14.48 16.11 36.73
CA ASN A 39 13.65 15.35 37.66
C ASN A 39 14.50 14.57 38.68
N GLN A 40 15.77 14.29 38.39
CA GLN A 40 16.66 13.62 39.33
C GLN A 40 17.02 14.52 40.50
N ILE A 41 17.21 15.81 40.24
CA ILE A 41 17.40 16.84 41.26
C ILE A 41 16.18 16.88 42.18
N PHE A 42 14.98 16.88 41.60
CA PHE A 42 13.73 16.87 42.36
C PHE A 42 13.55 15.60 43.21
N ILE A 43 13.92 14.42 42.67
CA ILE A 43 13.89 13.16 43.41
C ILE A 43 14.89 13.18 44.57
N ALA A 44 16.09 13.73 44.35
CA ALA A 44 17.09 13.90 45.41
C ALA A 44 16.57 14.83 46.52
N GLU A 45 16.06 16.01 46.15
CA GLU A 45 15.49 16.97 47.11
C GLU A 45 14.29 16.42 47.89
N ALA A 46 13.41 15.66 47.23
CA ALA A 46 12.28 15.02 47.88
C ALA A 46 12.72 13.90 48.83
N SER A 47 13.76 13.15 48.46
CA SER A 47 14.28 12.02 49.25
C SER A 47 15.10 12.50 50.45
N CYS A 48 15.86 13.60 50.32
CA CYS A 48 16.63 14.21 51.41
C CYS A 48 15.74 14.82 52.51
N LYS A 49 14.43 15.01 52.26
CA LYS A 49 13.47 15.39 53.32
C LYS A 49 13.16 14.25 54.29
N VAL A 50 13.40 13.01 53.88
CA VAL A 50 13.04 11.80 54.63
C VAL A 50 14.28 11.01 55.07
N TYR A 51 15.34 11.01 54.26
CA TYR A 51 16.56 10.24 54.50
C TYR A 51 17.81 11.14 54.53
N ALA A 52 18.89 10.66 55.14
CA ALA A 52 20.17 11.37 55.17
C ALA A 52 20.77 11.51 53.76
N ASN A 53 21.48 12.61 53.51
CA ASN A 53 22.04 12.94 52.20
C ASN A 53 22.93 11.82 51.64
N ASP A 54 23.81 11.25 52.46
CA ASP A 54 24.74 10.19 52.05
C ASP A 54 23.96 8.94 51.59
N TYR A 55 22.91 8.58 52.32
CA TYR A 55 22.05 7.45 51.98
C TYR A 55 21.30 7.69 50.66
N VAL A 56 20.78 8.90 50.43
CA VAL A 56 20.07 9.25 49.18
C VAL A 56 21.00 9.18 47.98
N LEU A 57 22.23 9.70 48.13
CA LEU A 57 23.21 9.68 47.04
C LEU A 57 23.64 8.26 46.70
N GLU A 58 24.00 7.44 47.69
CA GLU A 58 24.53 6.10 47.46
C GLU A 58 23.47 5.07 47.05
N THR A 59 22.27 5.13 47.64
CA THR A 59 21.26 4.07 47.46
C THR A 59 20.16 4.40 46.47
N ILE A 60 19.91 5.68 46.19
CA ILE A 60 18.80 6.12 45.33
C ILE A 60 19.32 6.75 44.05
N ILE A 61 20.19 7.76 44.14
CA ILE A 61 20.62 8.54 42.97
C ILE A 61 21.70 7.83 42.16
N TYR A 62 22.74 7.31 42.81
CA TYR A 62 23.83 6.62 42.10
C TYR A 62 23.36 5.38 41.32
N PRO A 63 22.50 4.49 41.87
CA PRO A 63 21.95 3.37 41.11
C PRO A 63 21.03 3.81 39.97
N LEU A 64 20.28 4.90 40.15
CA LEU A 64 19.39 5.44 39.11
C LEU A 64 20.19 5.97 37.91
N ILE A 65 21.30 6.68 38.17
CA ILE A 65 22.18 7.21 37.11
C ILE A 65 22.87 6.06 36.36
N ASN A 66 23.41 5.07 37.08
CA ASN A 66 24.09 3.93 36.46
C ASN A 66 23.14 3.12 35.57
N LYS A 67 21.88 2.96 35.97
CA LYS A 67 20.86 2.19 35.24
C LYS A 67 20.10 3.02 34.19
N MET A 68 20.44 4.30 34.03
CA MET A 68 19.72 5.24 33.17
C MET A 68 19.79 4.87 31.69
N HIS A 69 20.94 4.39 31.22
CA HIS A 69 21.14 4.02 29.81
C HIS A 69 20.17 2.90 29.38
N PHE A 70 19.96 1.89 30.23
CA PHE A 70 18.98 0.82 29.98
C PHE A 70 17.54 1.35 29.86
N ILE A 71 17.16 2.30 30.73
CA ILE A 71 15.82 2.90 30.70
C ILE A 71 15.65 3.71 29.41
N GLN A 72 16.65 4.47 29.00
CA GLN A 72 16.63 5.24 27.74
C GLN A 72 16.50 4.34 26.51
N GLU A 73 17.22 3.22 26.45
CA GLU A 73 17.05 2.24 25.37
C GLU A 73 15.63 1.68 25.30
N THR A 74 15.00 1.38 26.44
CA THR A 74 13.62 0.87 26.46
C THR A 74 12.59 1.90 25.96
N VAL A 75 12.82 3.19 26.24
CA VAL A 75 11.96 4.29 25.80
C VAL A 75 12.15 4.53 24.29
N ASN A 76 13.39 4.51 23.80
CA ASN A 76 13.72 4.74 22.40
C ASN A 76 13.23 3.61 21.47
N GLN A 77 13.42 2.34 21.85
CA GLN A 77 12.90 1.18 21.09
C GLN A 77 11.39 1.26 20.86
N LYS A 78 10.64 1.79 21.84
CA LYS A 78 9.19 1.96 21.72
C LYS A 78 8.79 3.20 20.93
N ALA A 79 9.56 4.29 21.01
CA ALA A 79 9.37 5.46 20.16
C ALA A 79 9.52 5.08 18.67
N GLU A 80 10.51 4.25 18.34
CA GLU A 80 10.71 3.71 16.99
C GLU A 80 9.54 2.82 16.53
N SER A 81 8.99 1.98 17.40
CA SER A 81 7.83 1.14 17.06
C SER A 81 6.53 1.93 16.80
N LYS A 82 6.41 3.16 17.33
CA LYS A 82 5.28 4.07 17.10
C LYS A 82 5.40 4.83 15.78
N ILE A 83 6.55 4.77 15.09
CA ILE A 83 6.68 5.32 13.73
C ILE A 83 5.90 4.42 12.79
N ILE A 84 4.64 4.79 12.57
CA ILE A 84 3.72 4.14 11.64
C ILE A 84 4.44 3.98 10.30
N LYS A 85 4.67 2.73 9.87
CA LYS A 85 5.17 2.42 8.52
C LYS A 85 4.22 3.07 7.51
N LYS A 86 4.64 4.19 6.91
CA LYS A 86 3.86 4.86 5.85
C LYS A 86 3.65 3.83 4.74
N LYS A 87 2.41 3.65 4.29
CA LYS A 87 2.12 2.80 3.12
C LYS A 87 2.99 3.29 1.97
N PRO A 88 3.61 2.38 1.18
CA PRO A 88 4.38 2.79 0.01
C PRO A 88 3.49 3.60 -0.93
N ALA A 89 4.06 4.60 -1.61
CA ALA A 89 3.33 5.43 -2.54
C ALA A 89 2.67 4.54 -3.61
N THR A 90 1.37 4.73 -3.84
CA THR A 90 0.62 4.00 -4.86
C THR A 90 1.20 4.37 -6.23
N VAL A 91 1.88 3.43 -6.88
CA VAL A 91 2.29 3.56 -8.28
C VAL A 91 1.04 3.38 -9.14
N PRO A 92 0.74 4.30 -10.08
CA PRO A 92 -0.38 4.13 -10.99
C PRO A 92 -0.11 2.91 -11.88
N ASP A 93 -1.03 1.95 -11.84
CA ASP A 93 -1.02 0.79 -12.74
C ASP A 93 -1.41 1.26 -14.15
N GLU A 94 -0.76 0.72 -15.19
CA GLU A 94 -1.05 1.13 -16.57
C GLU A 94 -2.51 0.84 -16.93
N LEU A 95 -3.19 1.83 -17.52
CA LEU A 95 -4.59 1.70 -17.91
C LEU A 95 -4.74 0.57 -18.94
N ASN A 96 -5.31 -0.55 -18.54
CA ASN A 96 -5.70 -1.63 -19.44
C ASN A 96 -6.96 -1.24 -20.24
N VAL A 97 -6.80 -0.32 -21.20
CA VAL A 97 -7.90 0.26 -21.99
C VAL A 97 -8.49 -0.77 -22.98
N LEU A 98 -7.68 -1.74 -23.42
CA LEU A 98 -8.04 -2.68 -24.48
C LEU A 98 -8.87 -3.88 -24.01
N ASN A 99 -8.76 -4.28 -22.73
CA ASN A 99 -9.51 -5.41 -22.15
C ASN A 99 -10.66 -4.96 -21.24
N ARG A 100 -11.36 -3.87 -21.57
CA ARG A 100 -12.57 -3.50 -20.84
C ARG A 100 -13.73 -4.40 -21.30
N PRO A 101 -14.38 -5.17 -20.40
CA PRO A 101 -15.60 -5.89 -20.77
C PRO A 101 -16.63 -4.87 -21.27
N LYS A 102 -17.16 -5.10 -22.48
CA LYS A 102 -18.19 -4.23 -23.07
C LYS A 102 -19.35 -4.11 -22.09
N ARG A 103 -19.61 -2.90 -21.59
CA ARG A 103 -20.80 -2.66 -20.75
C ARG A 103 -22.03 -2.97 -21.59
N ILE A 104 -22.86 -3.89 -21.11
CA ILE A 104 -24.18 -4.14 -21.66
C ILE A 104 -24.95 -2.81 -21.59
N THR A 105 -25.43 -2.34 -22.73
CA THR A 105 -26.27 -1.15 -22.82
C THR A 105 -27.50 -1.35 -21.95
N ARG A 106 -27.75 -0.45 -21.01
CA ARG A 106 -28.97 -0.50 -20.20
C ARG A 106 -30.16 -0.40 -21.15
N VAL A 107 -31.08 -1.35 -21.05
CA VAL A 107 -32.36 -1.26 -21.75
C VAL A 107 -33.02 0.08 -21.40
N PRO A 108 -33.67 0.74 -22.38
CA PRO A 108 -34.34 2.01 -22.14
C PRO A 108 -35.33 1.88 -20.99
N PRO A 109 -35.49 2.92 -20.14
CA PRO A 109 -36.58 2.95 -19.18
C PRO A 109 -37.89 2.72 -19.96
N ASN A 110 -38.80 1.90 -19.40
CA ASN A 110 -40.09 1.52 -20.00
C ASN A 110 -40.12 0.38 -21.05
N THR A 111 -39.10 -0.48 -21.14
CA THR A 111 -39.24 -1.76 -21.84
C THR A 111 -40.11 -2.73 -21.02
N PRO A 112 -41.22 -3.27 -21.55
CA PRO A 112 -42.06 -4.23 -20.83
C PRO A 112 -41.25 -5.50 -20.56
N LEU A 113 -40.92 -5.72 -19.29
CA LEU A 113 -40.20 -6.92 -18.85
C LEU A 113 -41.16 -8.11 -18.87
N PRO A 114 -40.76 -9.27 -19.42
CA PRO A 114 -41.57 -10.48 -19.30
C PRO A 114 -41.73 -10.85 -17.82
N PRO A 115 -42.85 -11.50 -17.43
CA PRO A 115 -43.10 -11.89 -16.05
C PRO A 115 -41.95 -12.77 -15.54
N PHE A 116 -41.15 -12.21 -14.63
CA PHE A 116 -40.00 -12.86 -14.03
C PHE A 116 -40.47 -13.70 -12.84
N GLU A 117 -40.42 -15.03 -12.98
CA GLU A 117 -40.58 -15.93 -11.85
C GLU A 117 -39.34 -15.85 -10.96
N PHE A 118 -39.47 -15.24 -9.78
CA PHE A 118 -38.41 -15.15 -8.79
C PHE A 118 -38.07 -16.55 -8.26
N LYS A 119 -37.03 -17.18 -8.82
CA LYS A 119 -36.43 -18.38 -8.25
C LYS A 119 -35.41 -17.95 -7.20
N ALA A 120 -35.72 -18.18 -5.92
CA ALA A 120 -34.78 -17.96 -4.84
C ALA A 120 -33.50 -18.77 -5.12
N SER A 121 -32.35 -18.10 -5.17
CA SER A 121 -31.07 -18.77 -5.36
C SER A 121 -30.78 -19.67 -4.16
N GLU A 122 -30.27 -20.87 -4.39
CA GLU A 122 -29.80 -21.74 -3.31
C GLU A 122 -28.73 -21.00 -2.50
N ILE A 123 -28.91 -20.99 -1.17
CA ILE A 123 -27.98 -20.32 -0.27
C ILE A 123 -26.60 -20.97 -0.48
N PRO A 124 -25.55 -20.18 -0.75
CA PRO A 124 -24.23 -20.74 -0.99
C PRO A 124 -23.79 -21.60 0.19
N LYS A 125 -23.30 -22.81 -0.11
CA LYS A 125 -22.87 -23.79 0.91
C LYS A 125 -21.78 -23.24 1.85
N SER A 126 -21.09 -22.16 1.46
CA SER A 126 -20.15 -21.43 2.31
C SER A 126 -20.77 -20.80 3.56
N ASN A 127 -22.08 -20.50 3.59
CA ASN A 127 -22.76 -20.03 4.80
C ASN A 127 -22.91 -21.12 5.88
N TYR A 128 -22.77 -22.39 5.51
CA TYR A 128 -22.80 -23.52 6.45
C TYR A 128 -21.41 -24.02 6.84
N VAL A 129 -20.35 -23.48 6.22
CA VAL A 129 -18.97 -23.72 6.64
C VAL A 129 -18.69 -22.76 7.79
N VAL A 130 -18.79 -23.26 9.02
CA VAL A 130 -18.48 -22.47 10.20
C VAL A 130 -16.99 -22.17 10.20
N ASP A 131 -16.62 -20.89 10.16
CA ASP A 131 -15.23 -20.48 10.19
C ASP A 131 -14.54 -20.96 11.47
N VAL A 132 -13.47 -21.76 11.31
CA VAL A 132 -12.67 -22.33 12.41
C VAL A 132 -12.14 -21.24 13.36
N LYS A 133 -11.87 -20.04 12.84
CA LYS A 133 -11.45 -18.89 13.64
C LYS A 133 -12.58 -18.37 14.54
N ILE A 134 -13.82 -18.35 14.03
CA ILE A 134 -14.99 -17.91 14.78
C ILE A 134 -15.30 -18.92 15.90
N GLN A 135 -15.22 -20.22 15.62
CA GLN A 135 -15.37 -21.27 16.64
C GLN A 135 -14.34 -21.13 17.76
N LYS A 136 -13.06 -21.00 17.43
CA LYS A 136 -12.00 -20.81 18.44
C LYS A 136 -12.18 -19.55 19.28
N ASN A 137 -12.70 -18.47 18.68
CA ASN A 137 -13.00 -17.24 19.42
C ASN A 137 -14.21 -17.40 20.33
N LEU A 138 -15.26 -18.10 19.88
CA LEU A 138 -16.43 -18.42 20.70
C LEU A 138 -16.05 -19.32 21.88
N GLU A 139 -15.22 -20.35 21.67
CA GLU A 139 -14.68 -21.22 22.74
C GLU A 139 -13.93 -20.40 23.79
N LYS A 140 -13.02 -19.51 23.37
CA LYS A 140 -12.33 -18.59 24.28
C LYS A 140 -13.29 -17.69 25.06
N MET A 141 -14.33 -17.16 24.42
CA MET A 141 -15.35 -16.35 25.10
C MET A 141 -16.16 -17.18 26.10
N HIS A 142 -16.48 -18.43 25.77
CA HIS A 142 -17.15 -19.35 26.69
C HIS A 142 -16.28 -19.66 27.91
N GLU A 143 -14.99 -19.94 27.71
CA GLU A 143 -14.04 -20.17 28.81
C GLU A 143 -13.92 -18.94 29.72
N GLN A 144 -13.78 -17.74 29.15
CA GLN A 144 -13.75 -16.50 29.93
C GLN A 144 -15.05 -16.26 30.70
N ASN A 145 -16.19 -16.52 30.08
CA ASN A 145 -17.49 -16.39 30.73
C ASN A 145 -17.65 -17.42 31.86
N GLN A 146 -17.19 -18.65 31.69
CA GLN A 146 -17.17 -19.65 32.76
C GLN A 146 -16.30 -19.22 33.95
N ILE A 147 -15.08 -18.72 33.69
CA ILE A 147 -14.19 -18.20 34.74
C ILE A 147 -14.85 -17.03 35.48
N ASN A 148 -15.46 -16.09 34.76
CA ASN A 148 -16.17 -14.96 35.35
C ASN A 148 -17.38 -15.40 36.17
N ALA A 149 -18.16 -16.37 35.68
CA ALA A 149 -19.30 -16.93 36.39
C ALA A 149 -18.86 -17.62 37.70
N ILE A 150 -17.79 -18.41 37.67
CA ILE A 150 -17.20 -19.05 38.86
C ILE A 150 -16.71 -17.99 39.85
N ARG A 151 -16.05 -16.93 39.37
CA ARG A 151 -15.59 -15.81 40.21
C ARG A 151 -16.76 -15.09 40.89
N LEU A 152 -17.83 -14.81 40.15
CA LEU A 152 -19.06 -14.20 40.66
C LEU A 152 -19.73 -15.09 41.70
N LEU A 153 -19.85 -16.39 41.41
CA LEU A 153 -20.39 -17.39 42.34
C LEU A 153 -19.57 -17.43 43.64
N ASN A 154 -18.24 -17.47 43.52
CA ASN A 154 -17.34 -17.45 44.69
C ASN A 154 -17.47 -16.15 45.50
N ALA A 155 -17.62 -15.00 44.83
CA ALA A 155 -17.85 -13.72 45.51
C ALA A 155 -19.21 -13.69 46.22
N ALA A 156 -20.26 -14.23 45.59
CA ALA A 156 -21.59 -14.36 46.18
C ALA A 156 -21.57 -15.32 47.39
N ASN A 157 -20.90 -16.47 47.27
CA ASN A 157 -20.74 -17.43 48.37
C ASN A 157 -19.97 -16.85 49.54
N LYS A 158 -18.90 -16.06 49.30
CA LYS A 158 -18.20 -15.31 50.36
C LYS A 158 -19.13 -14.30 51.07
N ARG A 159 -20.00 -13.62 50.32
CA ARG A 159 -21.02 -12.73 50.90
C ARG A 159 -22.06 -13.51 51.68
N LEU A 160 -22.52 -14.66 51.19
CA LEU A 160 -23.48 -15.53 51.88
C LEU A 160 -22.90 -16.09 53.19
N GLN A 161 -21.62 -16.50 53.19
CA GLN A 161 -20.91 -16.89 54.41
C GLN A 161 -20.80 -15.74 55.42
N SER A 162 -20.74 -14.48 54.97
CA SER A 162 -20.78 -13.33 55.88
C SER A 162 -22.18 -13.04 56.44
N LEU A 163 -23.23 -13.43 55.72
CA LEU A 163 -24.65 -13.23 56.10
C LEU A 163 -25.22 -14.37 56.95
N SER A 164 -24.72 -15.60 56.77
CA SER A 164 -25.11 -16.80 57.53
C SER A 164 -24.41 -16.93 58.88
N LYS A 165 -23.35 -16.15 59.13
CA LYS A 165 -22.83 -15.97 60.49
C LYS A 165 -23.90 -15.22 61.29
N PRO A 166 -24.38 -15.74 62.43
CA PRO A 166 -25.27 -14.99 63.30
C PRO A 166 -24.58 -13.64 63.57
N LYS A 167 -25.30 -12.54 63.36
CA LYS A 167 -24.82 -11.22 63.78
C LYS A 167 -24.62 -11.32 65.28
N LEU A 168 -23.38 -11.58 65.72
CA LEU A 168 -22.99 -11.42 67.11
C LEU A 168 -23.53 -10.05 67.54
N PRO A 169 -24.17 -9.95 68.72
CA PRO A 169 -24.68 -8.67 69.20
C PRO A 169 -23.56 -7.68 68.97
N ARG A 170 -23.87 -6.62 68.21
CA ARG A 170 -22.90 -5.61 67.82
C ARG A 170 -22.38 -5.07 69.14
N ILE A 171 -21.25 -5.61 69.62
CA ILE A 171 -20.51 -5.05 70.73
C ILE A 171 -20.26 -3.66 70.21
N LYS A 172 -20.99 -2.69 70.78
CA LYS A 172 -20.82 -1.28 70.46
C LYS A 172 -19.32 -1.12 70.50
N LYS A 173 -18.70 -0.77 69.34
CA LYS A 173 -17.28 -0.40 69.31
C LYS A 173 -17.09 0.42 70.58
N PRO A 174 -16.12 0.12 71.47
CA PRO A 174 -15.92 0.95 72.65
C PRO A 174 -15.97 2.37 72.12
N LEU A 175 -16.92 3.17 72.62
CA LEU A 175 -17.02 4.57 72.22
C LEU A 175 -15.57 5.05 72.20
N LYS A 176 -15.12 5.65 71.07
CA LYS A 176 -13.83 6.34 71.04
C LYS A 176 -13.67 6.97 72.41
N PRO A 177 -12.63 6.65 73.20
CA PRO A 177 -12.58 7.03 74.60
C PRO A 177 -12.97 8.50 74.61
N SER A 178 -14.12 8.79 75.23
CA SER A 178 -14.54 10.18 75.40
C SER A 178 -13.31 10.87 75.92
N LYS A 179 -12.91 11.99 75.29
CA LYS A 179 -11.73 12.76 75.72
C LYS A 179 -11.72 12.71 77.25
N PRO A 180 -10.63 12.27 77.89
CA PRO A 180 -10.62 12.07 79.34
C PRO A 180 -11.26 13.32 79.93
N PHE A 181 -12.35 13.15 80.68
CA PHE A 181 -13.10 14.27 81.22
C PHE A 181 -12.09 15.15 81.94
N GLN A 182 -11.74 16.28 81.34
CA GLN A 182 -10.89 17.26 81.98
C GLN A 182 -11.78 17.91 83.01
N ALA A 183 -11.78 17.33 84.21
CA ALA A 183 -12.34 18.02 85.35
C ALA A 183 -11.65 19.39 85.39
N ASN A 184 -12.43 20.46 85.22
CA ASN A 184 -11.93 21.80 85.45
C ASN A 184 -11.26 21.77 86.82
N LYS A 185 -9.99 22.18 86.89
CA LYS A 185 -9.27 22.25 88.16
C LYS A 185 -10.17 23.02 89.12
N PRO A 186 -10.51 22.48 90.31
CA PRO A 186 -11.31 23.24 91.26
C PRO A 186 -10.61 24.59 91.45
N PRO A 187 -11.35 25.71 91.46
CA PRO A 187 -10.73 27.01 91.63
C PRO A 187 -9.83 26.95 92.86
N ILE A 188 -8.57 27.36 92.72
CA ILE A 188 -7.61 27.38 93.82
C ILE A 188 -8.20 28.32 94.87
N THR A 189 -8.85 27.75 95.87
CA THR A 189 -9.39 28.51 97.00
C THR A 189 -8.17 29.06 97.72
N ARG A 190 -7.91 30.35 97.53
CA ARG A 190 -6.99 31.08 98.41
C ARG A 190 -7.52 30.84 99.82
N THR A 191 -6.70 30.32 100.73
CA THR A 191 -7.03 30.26 102.14
C THR A 191 -7.09 31.69 102.67
N VAL A 192 -8.21 32.36 102.41
CA VAL A 192 -8.50 33.66 102.96
C VAL A 192 -8.67 33.41 104.46
N LYS A 193 -7.80 33.98 105.29
CA LYS A 193 -8.06 34.11 106.73
C LYS A 193 -9.26 35.03 106.88
N VAL A 194 -10.47 34.47 106.81
CA VAL A 194 -11.70 35.21 107.08
C VAL A 194 -11.61 35.62 108.54
N ARG A 195 -11.40 36.91 108.80
CA ARG A 195 -11.48 37.47 110.14
C ARG A 195 -12.94 37.29 110.57
N SER A 196 -13.17 36.41 111.54
CA SER A 196 -14.49 36.07 112.07
C SER A 196 -15.08 37.27 112.82
N ASN A 197 -15.55 38.26 112.07
CA ASN A 197 -16.39 39.31 112.62
C ASN A 197 -17.68 38.67 113.12
N LEU A 198 -18.22 39.11 114.25
CA LEU A 198 -19.43 38.54 114.87
C LEU A 198 -20.57 38.30 113.86
N THR A 199 -20.74 39.20 112.89
CA THR A 199 -21.73 39.10 111.81
C THR A 199 -21.49 37.95 110.83
N SER A 200 -20.24 37.57 110.56
CA SER A 200 -19.90 36.43 109.70
C SER A 200 -20.22 35.10 110.39
N THR A 201 -19.84 34.96 111.66
CA THR A 201 -20.17 33.80 112.49
C THR A 201 -21.68 33.64 112.67
N LEU A 202 -22.43 34.73 112.85
CA LEU A 202 -23.90 34.66 112.93
C LEU A 202 -24.56 34.25 111.59
N ARG A 203 -24.01 34.65 110.43
CA ARG A 203 -24.53 34.19 109.12
C ARG A 203 -24.24 32.70 108.90
N GLU A 204 -23.04 32.25 109.24
CA GLU A 204 -22.66 30.83 109.16
C GLU A 204 -23.52 30.00 110.11
N ALA A 205 -23.72 30.45 111.35
CA ALA A 205 -24.62 29.81 112.30
C ALA A 205 -26.07 29.75 111.77
N CYS A 206 -26.57 30.82 111.15
CA CYS A 206 -27.91 30.83 110.54
C CYS A 206 -28.03 29.86 109.37
N LEU A 207 -27.01 29.74 108.51
CA LEU A 207 -26.96 28.73 107.44
C LEU A 207 -26.95 27.32 108.03
N TYR A 208 -26.14 27.09 109.06
CA TYR A 208 -26.04 25.80 109.74
C TYR A 208 -27.38 25.40 110.38
N ILE A 209 -28.05 26.35 111.04
CA ILE A 209 -29.40 26.16 111.61
C ILE A 209 -30.40 25.83 110.48
N LYS A 210 -30.37 26.52 109.34
CA LYS A 210 -31.26 26.22 108.20
C LYS A 210 -30.99 24.84 107.59
N GLU A 211 -29.72 24.44 107.48
CA GLU A 211 -29.37 23.10 107.01
C GLU A 211 -29.87 22.04 107.99
N GLN A 212 -29.66 22.25 109.29
CA GLN A 212 -30.22 21.39 110.33
C GLN A 212 -31.74 21.32 110.29
N GLU A 213 -32.45 22.45 110.13
CA GLU A 213 -33.90 22.47 109.96
C GLU A 213 -34.33 21.68 108.71
N ASN A 214 -33.60 21.79 107.60
CA ASN A 214 -33.88 21.05 106.38
C ASN A 214 -33.61 19.55 106.54
N GLU A 215 -32.56 19.16 107.27
CA GLU A 215 -32.29 17.78 107.62
C GLU A 215 -33.33 17.21 108.58
N VAL A 216 -33.73 17.97 109.60
CA VAL A 216 -34.83 17.62 110.50
C VAL A 216 -36.12 17.44 109.69
N LYS A 217 -36.45 18.36 108.75
CA LYS A 217 -37.61 18.20 107.85
C LYS A 217 -37.51 16.95 106.98
N LYS A 218 -36.31 16.59 106.48
CA LYS A 218 -36.10 15.33 105.73
C LYS A 218 -36.31 14.12 106.62
N ILE A 219 -35.77 14.13 107.83
CA ILE A 219 -35.92 13.05 108.82
C ILE A 219 -37.39 12.91 109.24
N GLU A 220 -38.07 14.01 109.56
CA GLU A 220 -39.52 14.03 109.85
C GLU A 220 -40.34 13.49 108.68
N HIS A 221 -39.98 13.85 107.44
CA HIS A 221 -40.62 13.32 106.24
C HIS A 221 -40.43 11.80 106.12
N LEU A 222 -39.23 11.29 106.41
CA LEU A 222 -38.94 9.85 106.42
C LEU A 222 -39.68 9.14 107.56
N ILE A 223 -39.73 9.71 108.77
CA ILE A 223 -40.44 9.17 109.95
C ILE A 223 -41.95 9.09 109.68
N LYS A 224 -42.53 10.08 109.00
CA LYS A 224 -43.95 10.07 108.57
C LYS A 224 -44.27 9.02 107.49
N GLY A 225 -43.29 8.20 107.09
CA GLY A 225 -43.45 7.13 106.10
C GLY A 225 -42.86 7.45 104.72
N GLY A 226 -42.11 8.54 104.55
CA GLY A 226 -41.41 8.87 103.30
C GLY A 226 -42.31 8.80 102.07
N LEU A 227 -41.76 8.44 100.89
CA LEU A 227 -42.62 8.09 99.76
C LEU A 227 -43.48 6.86 100.11
N CYS A 228 -44.75 7.09 100.41
CA CYS A 228 -45.74 6.03 100.52
C CYS A 228 -45.80 5.22 99.21
N LYS A 229 -46.05 3.91 99.30
CA LYS A 229 -46.21 3.00 98.16
C LYS A 229 -47.17 3.56 97.09
N GLU A 230 -48.27 4.18 97.52
CA GLU A 230 -49.25 4.82 96.63
C GLU A 230 -48.67 5.99 95.80
N ASN A 231 -47.74 6.76 96.36
CA ASN A 231 -47.11 7.87 95.64
C ASN A 231 -46.09 7.36 94.61
N ILE A 232 -45.40 6.26 94.92
CA ILE A 232 -44.51 5.59 93.96
C ILE A 232 -45.33 5.04 92.79
N GLU A 233 -46.45 4.37 93.08
CA GLU A 233 -47.36 3.84 92.05
C GLU A 233 -47.92 4.95 91.16
N LYS A 234 -48.33 6.09 91.73
CA LYS A 234 -48.77 7.27 90.96
C LYS A 234 -47.67 7.78 90.02
N LEU A 235 -46.44 7.93 90.50
CA LEU A 235 -45.30 8.36 89.69
C LEU A 235 -44.94 7.37 88.58
N GLU A 236 -45.04 6.06 88.84
CA GLU A 236 -44.82 5.03 87.83
C GLU A 236 -45.91 5.03 86.75
N VAL A 237 -47.16 5.25 87.14
CA VAL A 237 -48.28 5.41 86.19
C VAL A 237 -48.10 6.68 85.36
N GLU A 238 -47.72 7.80 85.96
CA GLU A 238 -47.42 9.03 85.23
C GLU A 238 -46.24 8.87 84.27
N ARG A 239 -45.18 8.17 84.67
CA ARG A 239 -44.04 7.87 83.80
C ARG A 239 -44.47 7.01 82.60
N ARG A 240 -45.23 5.94 82.84
CA ARG A 240 -45.79 5.08 81.77
C ARG A 240 -46.65 5.88 80.79
N LYS A 241 -47.56 6.72 81.30
CA LYS A 241 -48.39 7.60 80.45
C LYS A 241 -47.56 8.55 79.59
N LYS A 242 -46.49 9.13 80.15
CA LYS A 242 -45.59 10.03 79.40
C LYS A 242 -44.79 9.27 78.34
N GLU A 243 -44.34 8.06 78.64
CA GLU A 243 -43.63 7.20 77.67
C GLU A 243 -44.56 6.78 76.52
N GLU A 244 -45.81 6.41 76.83
CA GLU A 244 -46.85 6.10 75.84
C GLU A 244 -47.16 7.30 74.96
N GLN A 245 -47.35 8.49 75.54
CA GLN A 245 -47.57 9.73 74.80
C GLN A 245 -46.38 10.06 73.89
N TRP A 246 -45.17 10.00 74.43
CA TRP A 246 -43.96 10.22 73.66
C TRP A 246 -43.83 9.21 72.50
N HIS A 247 -44.19 7.95 72.74
CA HIS A 247 -44.17 6.92 71.72
C HIS A 247 -45.17 7.19 70.58
N LEU A 248 -46.39 7.59 70.92
CA LEU A 248 -47.41 7.98 69.94
C LEU A 248 -46.95 9.20 69.12
N GLU A 249 -46.40 10.22 69.77
CA GLU A 249 -45.85 11.39 69.09
C GLU A 249 -44.68 11.04 68.16
N ASP A 250 -43.81 10.12 68.56
CA ASP A 250 -42.68 9.67 67.73
C ASP A 250 -43.16 8.89 66.50
N ILE A 251 -44.22 8.07 66.65
CA ILE A 251 -44.87 7.39 65.51
C ILE A 251 -45.46 8.44 64.54
N GLU A 252 -46.18 9.43 65.04
CA GLU A 252 -46.79 10.47 64.22
C GLU A 252 -45.72 11.31 63.50
N LYS A 253 -44.66 11.72 64.21
CA LYS A 253 -43.52 12.44 63.62
C LYS A 253 -42.88 11.65 62.48
N LYS A 254 -42.64 10.35 62.68
CA LYS A 254 -42.08 9.49 61.61
C LYS A 254 -43.03 9.33 60.43
N HIS A 255 -44.33 9.23 60.69
CA HIS A 255 -45.32 9.16 59.63
C HIS A 255 -45.32 10.42 58.76
N LEU A 256 -45.37 11.60 59.40
CA LEU A 256 -45.30 12.89 58.71
C LEU A 256 -43.99 13.09 57.95
N GLN A 257 -42.85 12.68 58.54
CA GLN A 257 -41.56 12.68 57.84
C GLN A 257 -41.56 11.78 56.61
N GLY A 258 -42.22 10.61 56.68
CA GLY A 258 -42.41 9.72 55.55
C GLY A 258 -43.23 10.36 54.41
N GLN A 259 -44.29 11.10 54.76
CA GLN A 259 -45.08 11.83 53.77
C GLN A 259 -44.29 12.97 53.13
N LEU A 260 -43.56 13.77 53.92
CA LEU A 260 -42.71 14.85 53.41
C LEU A 260 -41.62 14.33 52.47
N THR A 261 -40.93 13.24 52.85
CA THR A 261 -39.90 12.64 51.99
C THR A 261 -40.47 12.09 50.68
N TYR A 262 -41.70 11.58 50.69
CA TYR A 262 -42.40 11.17 49.47
C TYR A 262 -42.71 12.36 48.55
N GLU A 263 -43.23 13.46 49.11
CA GLU A 263 -43.48 14.69 48.35
C GLU A 263 -42.19 15.30 47.79
N GLU A 264 -41.13 15.35 48.58
CA GLU A 264 -39.80 15.81 48.16
C GLU A 264 -39.26 14.97 47.00
N ALA A 265 -39.44 13.65 47.04
CA ALA A 265 -39.03 12.76 45.96
C ALA A 265 -39.81 13.05 44.65
N ILE A 266 -41.12 13.32 44.74
CA ILE A 266 -41.93 13.71 43.58
C ILE A 266 -41.45 15.06 43.01
N ILE A 267 -41.20 16.04 43.87
CA ILE A 267 -40.70 17.36 43.46
C ILE A 267 -39.32 17.22 42.80
N ALA A 268 -38.42 16.43 43.37
CA ALA A 268 -37.11 16.17 42.80
C ALA A 268 -37.20 15.52 41.41
N LYS A 269 -38.12 14.57 41.22
CA LYS A 269 -38.39 13.97 39.91
C LYS A 269 -38.85 15.02 38.89
N LYS A 270 -39.81 15.88 39.26
CA LYS A 270 -40.29 16.96 38.38
C LYS A 270 -39.17 17.96 38.02
N ARG A 271 -38.32 18.33 38.98
CA ARG A 271 -37.16 19.20 38.71
C ARG A 271 -36.19 18.57 37.72
N LEU A 272 -35.96 17.26 37.83
CA LEU A 272 -35.12 16.52 36.90
C LEU A 272 -35.73 16.49 35.49
N GLU A 273 -37.04 16.27 35.37
CA GLU A 273 -37.75 16.31 34.09
C GLU A 273 -37.63 17.69 33.42
N ILE A 274 -37.85 18.78 34.17
CA ILE A 274 -37.69 20.16 33.66
C ILE A 274 -36.25 20.41 33.21
N SER A 275 -35.25 20.07 34.03
CA SER A 275 -33.84 20.25 33.66
C SER A 275 -33.47 19.44 32.41
N ASN A 276 -34.02 18.24 32.25
CA ASN A 276 -33.81 17.45 31.04
C ASN A 276 -34.48 18.08 29.82
N GLN A 277 -35.68 18.65 29.96
CA GLN A 277 -36.35 19.38 28.87
C GLN A 277 -35.53 20.61 28.44
N GLU A 278 -35.02 21.39 29.38
CA GLU A 278 -34.14 22.54 29.10
C GLU A 278 -32.85 22.11 28.39
N LYS A 279 -32.23 21.01 28.82
CA LYS A 279 -31.05 20.46 28.13
C LYS A 279 -31.39 20.03 26.71
N ILE A 280 -32.52 19.36 26.50
CA ILE A 280 -32.97 18.97 25.15
C ILE A 280 -33.20 20.20 24.28
N ALA A 281 -33.80 21.26 24.81
CA ALA A 281 -34.00 22.52 24.08
C ALA A 281 -32.66 23.15 23.66
N LYS A 282 -31.70 23.26 24.59
CA LYS A 282 -30.34 23.77 24.30
C LYS A 282 -29.64 22.93 23.23
N MET A 283 -29.68 21.60 23.34
CA MET A 283 -29.10 20.70 22.34
C MET A 283 -29.75 20.86 20.96
N LYS A 284 -31.05 21.17 20.89
CA LYS A 284 -31.74 21.46 19.63
C LYS A 284 -31.26 22.79 19.03
N GLU A 285 -31.14 23.84 19.84
CA GLU A 285 -30.62 25.13 19.40
C GLU A 285 -29.18 25.01 18.89
N GLU A 286 -28.30 24.31 19.62
CA GLU A 286 -26.93 24.03 19.20
C GLU A 286 -26.90 23.25 17.88
N LYS A 287 -27.75 22.23 17.74
CA LYS A 287 -27.88 21.46 16.51
C LYS A 287 -28.28 22.34 15.32
N VAL A 288 -29.21 23.27 15.51
CA VAL A 288 -29.63 24.21 14.45
C VAL A 288 -28.47 25.11 14.06
N LYS A 289 -27.75 25.71 15.02
CA LYS A 289 -26.57 26.55 14.76
C LYS A 289 -25.48 25.81 13.98
N VAL A 290 -25.18 24.57 14.38
CA VAL A 290 -24.21 23.72 13.68
C VAL A 290 -24.65 23.44 12.24
N PHE A 291 -25.95 23.21 11.99
CA PHE A 291 -26.42 23.03 10.62
C PHE A 291 -26.34 24.31 9.78
N GLU A 292 -26.66 25.47 10.35
CA GLU A 292 -26.50 26.75 9.66
C GLU A 292 -25.02 27.01 9.29
N GLU A 293 -24.09 26.68 10.18
CA GLU A 293 -22.65 26.75 9.89
C GLU A 293 -22.23 25.77 8.79
N LEU A 294 -22.74 24.54 8.82
CA LEU A 294 -22.47 23.55 7.78
C LEU A 294 -23.00 23.98 6.41
N ASP A 295 -24.18 24.61 6.37
CA ASP A 295 -24.76 25.06 5.11
C ASP A 295 -24.00 26.26 4.53
N LYS A 296 -23.60 27.22 5.38
CA LYS A 296 -22.68 28.31 4.96
C LYS A 296 -21.36 27.76 4.42
N TRP A 297 -20.76 26.79 5.11
CA TRP A 297 -19.53 26.16 4.68
C TRP A 297 -19.68 25.45 3.32
N LYS A 298 -20.80 24.75 3.10
CA LYS A 298 -21.10 24.13 1.79
C LYS A 298 -21.23 25.18 0.69
N GLU A 299 -21.89 26.30 0.96
CA GLU A 299 -22.05 27.40 -0.01
C GLU A 299 -20.70 28.00 -0.39
N GLU A 300 -19.85 28.30 0.59
CA GLU A 300 -18.49 28.80 0.36
C GLU A 300 -17.66 27.82 -0.47
N GLU A 301 -17.74 26.53 -0.17
CA GLU A 301 -17.02 25.50 -0.89
C GLU A 301 -17.53 25.35 -2.33
N GLN A 302 -18.85 25.43 -2.54
CA GLN A 302 -19.43 25.47 -3.88
C GLN A 302 -18.94 26.68 -4.68
N ILE A 303 -18.83 27.85 -4.05
CA ILE A 303 -18.30 29.07 -4.69
C ILE A 303 -16.84 28.85 -5.09
N LYS A 304 -16.00 28.30 -4.20
CA LYS A 304 -14.60 27.97 -4.49
C LYS A 304 -14.49 27.00 -5.66
N ILE A 305 -15.25 25.90 -5.63
CA ILE A 305 -15.27 24.90 -6.70
C ILE A 305 -15.67 25.55 -8.04
N LYS A 306 -16.74 26.36 -8.06
CA LYS A 306 -17.15 27.10 -9.26
C LYS A 306 -16.02 27.98 -9.78
N SER A 307 -15.32 28.70 -8.90
CA SER A 307 -14.19 29.57 -9.28
C SER A 307 -13.03 28.77 -9.91
N ILE A 308 -12.74 27.58 -9.38
CA ILE A 308 -11.69 26.69 -9.90
C ILE A 308 -12.10 26.14 -11.27
N VAL A 309 -13.35 25.71 -11.42
CA VAL A 309 -13.88 25.20 -12.69
C VAL A 309 -13.80 26.27 -13.77
N VAL A 310 -14.15 27.53 -13.47
CA VAL A 310 -14.00 28.65 -14.42
C VAL A 310 -12.54 28.82 -14.83
N LYS A 311 -11.60 28.85 -13.87
CA LYS A 311 -10.16 28.94 -14.18
C LYS A 311 -9.67 27.81 -15.08
N ILE A 312 -10.10 26.57 -14.82
CA ILE A 312 -9.74 25.40 -15.65
C ILE A 312 -10.32 25.55 -17.07
N GLN A 313 -11.55 26.03 -17.20
CA GLN A 313 -12.17 26.28 -18.51
C GLN A 313 -11.40 27.34 -19.29
N ASP A 314 -10.96 28.42 -18.63
CA ASP A 314 -10.20 29.49 -19.27
C ASP A 314 -8.81 29.02 -19.71
N ILE A 315 -8.14 28.20 -18.89
CA ILE A 315 -6.87 27.54 -19.28
C ILE A 315 -7.09 26.64 -20.51
N HIS A 316 -8.17 25.85 -20.55
CA HIS A 316 -8.48 25.01 -21.71
C HIS A 316 -8.76 25.83 -22.97
N LYS A 317 -9.45 26.97 -22.86
CA LYS A 317 -9.69 27.88 -23.99
C LYS A 317 -8.37 28.46 -24.48
N ALA A 318 -7.55 28.99 -23.58
CA ALA A 318 -6.25 29.56 -23.92
C ALA A 318 -5.31 28.53 -24.57
N ALA A 319 -5.29 27.29 -24.07
CA ALA A 319 -4.51 26.20 -24.66
C ALA A 319 -4.97 25.87 -26.09
N LYS A 320 -6.29 25.80 -26.33
CA LYS A 320 -6.85 25.59 -27.68
C LYS A 320 -6.52 26.74 -28.63
N GLU A 321 -6.57 27.97 -28.14
CA GLU A 321 -6.20 29.15 -28.95
C GLU A 321 -4.71 29.15 -29.29
N ALA A 322 -3.84 28.79 -28.35
CA ALA A 322 -2.41 28.64 -28.60
C ALA A 322 -2.10 27.52 -29.59
N GLU A 323 -2.81 26.38 -29.50
CA GLU A 323 -2.69 25.28 -30.45
C GLU A 323 -3.08 25.69 -31.88
N LYS A 324 -4.19 26.42 -32.02
CA LYS A 324 -4.62 26.97 -33.32
C LYS A 324 -3.59 27.93 -33.91
N LYS A 325 -3.08 28.88 -33.11
CA LYS A 325 -2.02 29.81 -33.54
C LYS A 325 -0.77 29.06 -34.00
N MET A 326 -0.31 28.08 -33.22
CA MET A 326 0.84 27.25 -33.60
C MET A 326 0.58 26.48 -34.90
N GLN A 327 -0.65 25.99 -35.12
CA GLN A 327 -1.01 25.28 -36.34
C GLN A 327 -1.01 26.22 -37.56
N GLU A 328 -1.53 27.43 -37.41
CA GLU A 328 -1.50 28.48 -38.43
C GLU A 328 -0.04 28.87 -38.77
N ASP A 329 0.80 29.08 -37.76
CA ASP A 329 2.22 29.40 -37.93
C ASP A 329 2.97 28.27 -38.66
N LYS A 330 2.72 27.00 -38.28
CA LYS A 330 3.30 25.84 -38.97
C LYS A 330 2.87 25.76 -40.43
N GLN A 331 1.59 26.04 -40.73
CA GLN A 331 1.09 26.06 -42.11
C GLN A 331 1.71 27.21 -42.91
N SER A 332 1.82 28.40 -42.33
CA SER A 332 2.47 29.55 -42.95
C SER A 332 3.94 29.25 -43.26
N ASN A 333 4.69 28.75 -42.28
CA ASN A 333 6.10 28.37 -42.45
C ASN A 333 6.27 27.25 -43.49
N ALA A 334 5.39 26.25 -43.50
CA ALA A 334 5.43 25.19 -44.51
C ALA A 334 5.20 25.76 -45.93
N ARG A 335 4.29 26.72 -46.09
CA ARG A 335 4.08 27.40 -47.39
C ARG A 335 5.29 28.22 -47.80
N LEU A 336 5.91 28.95 -46.87
CA LEU A 336 7.13 29.72 -47.13
C LEU A 336 8.29 28.80 -47.54
N LEU A 337 8.54 27.72 -46.79
CA LEU A 337 9.56 26.73 -47.12
C LEU A 337 9.31 26.05 -48.48
N GLN A 338 8.06 25.76 -48.82
CA GLN A 338 7.73 25.24 -50.15
C GLN A 338 8.04 26.24 -51.26
N PHE A 339 7.77 27.53 -51.03
CA PHE A 339 8.08 28.57 -51.98
C PHE A 339 9.60 28.73 -52.17
N GLU A 340 10.35 28.83 -51.08
CA GLU A 340 11.81 28.90 -51.08
C GLU A 340 12.44 27.68 -51.75
N SER A 341 11.96 26.48 -51.42
CA SER A 341 12.42 25.23 -52.03
C SER A 341 12.18 25.21 -53.55
N LYS A 342 11.02 25.68 -54.01
CA LYS A 342 10.73 25.81 -55.45
C LYS A 342 11.64 26.82 -56.13
N GLN A 343 11.95 27.95 -55.48
CA GLN A 343 12.85 28.96 -56.02
C GLN A 343 14.28 28.42 -56.15
N LEU A 344 14.80 27.79 -55.09
CA LEU A 344 16.13 27.15 -55.11
C LEU A 344 16.22 26.07 -56.18
N LEU A 345 15.17 25.26 -56.34
CA LEU A 345 15.13 24.23 -57.38
C LEU A 345 15.19 24.84 -58.79
N LYS A 346 14.48 25.95 -59.04
CA LYS A 346 14.57 26.67 -60.32
C LYS A 346 15.98 27.20 -60.57
N GLN A 347 16.58 27.87 -59.59
CA GLN A 347 17.95 28.38 -59.69
C GLN A 347 18.95 27.26 -60.00
N TYR A 348 18.81 26.11 -59.33
CA TYR A 348 19.63 24.94 -59.59
C TYR A 348 19.49 24.42 -61.03
N TYR A 349 18.27 24.34 -61.58
CA TYR A 349 18.06 23.95 -62.97
C TYR A 349 18.66 24.96 -63.96
N GLU A 350 18.50 26.26 -63.72
CA GLU A 350 19.08 27.32 -64.55
C GLU A 350 20.63 27.28 -64.51
N GLU A 351 21.22 27.03 -63.34
CA GLU A 351 22.67 26.82 -63.21
C GLU A 351 23.14 25.58 -63.96
N LYS A 352 22.42 24.47 -63.85
CA LYS A 352 22.75 23.23 -64.56
C LYS A 352 22.60 23.36 -66.07
N GLN A 353 21.60 24.10 -66.55
CA GLN A 353 21.48 24.43 -67.97
C GLN A 353 22.68 25.26 -68.44
N ARG A 354 23.05 26.32 -67.72
CA ARG A 354 24.24 27.12 -68.02
C ARG A 354 25.54 26.31 -68.02
N GLU A 355 25.71 25.38 -67.07
CA GLU A 355 26.85 24.45 -67.08
C GLU A 355 26.84 23.54 -68.31
N LEU A 356 25.66 23.05 -68.70
CA LEU A 356 25.51 22.13 -69.84
C LEU A 356 25.79 22.85 -71.16
N GLU A 357 25.29 24.07 -71.33
CA GLU A 357 25.58 24.95 -72.47
C GLU A 357 27.10 25.16 -72.62
N LYS A 358 27.78 25.56 -71.54
CA LYS A 358 29.25 25.70 -71.54
C LYS A 358 29.97 24.40 -71.91
N LYS A 359 29.49 23.25 -71.41
CA LYS A 359 30.05 21.94 -71.78
C LYS A 359 29.81 21.61 -73.25
N MET A 360 28.65 21.98 -73.81
CA MET A 360 28.35 21.79 -75.23
C MET A 360 29.23 22.66 -76.11
N GLU A 361 29.42 23.94 -75.77
CA GLU A 361 30.35 24.85 -76.45
C GLU A 361 31.77 24.25 -76.47
N LEU A 362 32.26 23.79 -75.32
CA LEU A 362 33.57 23.13 -75.22
C LEU A 362 33.67 21.87 -76.09
N ILE A 363 32.63 21.03 -76.13
CA ILE A 363 32.60 19.83 -77.00
C ILE A 363 32.65 20.23 -78.47
N GLN A 364 31.97 21.31 -78.86
CA GLN A 364 32.01 21.82 -80.24
C GLN A 364 33.43 22.30 -80.61
N GLU A 365 34.11 23.02 -79.72
CA GLU A 365 35.51 23.43 -79.90
C GLU A 365 36.44 22.23 -80.07
N ILE A 366 36.32 21.20 -79.22
CA ILE A 366 37.12 19.97 -79.31
C ILE A 366 36.88 19.28 -80.66
N ARG A 367 35.60 19.11 -81.07
CA ARG A 367 35.26 18.48 -82.35
C ARG A 367 35.79 19.26 -83.55
N ALA A 368 35.75 20.59 -83.51
CA ALA A 368 36.34 21.43 -84.55
C ALA A 368 37.87 21.22 -84.63
N MET A 369 38.56 21.18 -83.49
CA MET A 369 39.99 20.85 -83.45
C MET A 369 40.29 19.43 -83.94
N GLU A 370 39.46 18.44 -83.58
CA GLU A 370 39.59 17.06 -84.06
C GLU A 370 39.41 16.95 -85.57
N GLN A 371 38.43 17.65 -86.16
CA GLN A 371 38.22 17.69 -87.61
C GLN A 371 39.45 18.27 -88.35
N VAL A 372 40.04 19.35 -87.82
CA VAL A 372 41.27 19.93 -88.36
C VAL A 372 42.47 18.97 -88.23
N ARG A 373 42.58 18.21 -87.13
CA ARG A 373 43.64 17.20 -86.97
C ARG A 373 43.44 15.98 -87.86
N SER A 374 42.19 15.57 -88.08
CA SER A 374 41.84 14.37 -88.85
C SER A 374 42.09 14.57 -90.35
N SER A 375 41.96 15.78 -90.87
CA SER A 375 42.29 16.07 -92.28
C SER A 375 43.80 16.12 -92.57
N LEU A 376 44.63 16.34 -91.55
CA LEU A 376 46.08 16.43 -91.69
C LEU A 376 46.80 15.09 -91.51
N ASN A 377 46.15 14.08 -90.90
CA ASN A 377 46.78 12.81 -90.54
C ASN A 377 46.09 11.62 -91.21
N VAL A 378 46.15 11.53 -92.54
CA VAL A 378 45.93 10.26 -93.24
C VAL A 378 47.30 9.62 -93.44
N LYS A 379 47.66 8.65 -92.60
CA LYS A 379 48.85 7.80 -92.83
C LYS A 379 48.50 6.90 -94.03
N GLU A 380 49.25 7.02 -95.12
CA GLU A 380 49.04 6.18 -96.32
C GLU A 380 49.15 4.70 -95.95
N PHE A 381 48.23 3.88 -96.48
CA PHE A 381 48.12 2.46 -96.14
C PHE A 381 49.24 1.67 -96.82
N ASP A 382 50.20 1.19 -96.03
CA ASP A 382 51.27 0.30 -96.49
C ASP A 382 50.91 -1.17 -96.20
N PRO A 383 50.66 -2.02 -97.23
CA PRO A 383 50.32 -3.43 -97.06
C PRO A 383 51.47 -4.28 -96.49
N THR A 384 52.67 -3.71 -96.37
CA THR A 384 53.87 -4.34 -95.83
C THR A 384 54.06 -4.08 -94.33
N GLU A 385 53.40 -3.05 -93.76
CA GLU A 385 53.48 -2.71 -92.33
C GLU A 385 52.60 -3.69 -91.52
N SER A 386 53.16 -4.29 -90.47
CA SER A 386 52.38 -5.04 -89.48
C SER A 386 51.57 -4.06 -88.62
N PRO A 387 50.26 -4.28 -88.39
CA PRO A 387 49.40 -3.28 -87.77
C PRO A 387 49.63 -3.03 -86.26
N ASN A 388 50.61 -3.73 -85.65
CA ASN A 388 51.17 -3.48 -84.33
C ASN A 388 50.13 -3.40 -83.20
N TYR A 389 49.19 -4.36 -83.18
CA TYR A 389 48.19 -4.51 -82.12
C TYR A 389 48.72 -5.25 -80.87
N GLY A 390 49.98 -5.70 -80.89
CA GLY A 390 50.67 -6.34 -79.77
C GLY A 390 50.44 -7.85 -79.65
N LEU A 391 49.93 -8.52 -80.68
CA LEU A 391 49.76 -9.97 -80.73
C LEU A 391 51.06 -10.65 -81.22
N LEU A 392 51.41 -11.80 -80.62
CA LEU A 392 52.66 -12.52 -80.94
C LEU A 392 52.70 -13.12 -82.36
N CYS A 393 51.55 -13.20 -83.04
CA CYS A 393 51.41 -13.83 -84.36
C CYS A 393 50.96 -12.83 -85.44
N GLU A 394 51.25 -11.53 -85.26
CA GLU A 394 50.93 -10.54 -86.29
C GLU A 394 51.81 -10.73 -87.51
N MET A 395 51.16 -10.68 -88.66
CA MET A 395 51.75 -10.86 -89.97
C MET A 395 51.24 -9.75 -90.86
N SER A 396 52.07 -9.27 -91.79
CA SER A 396 51.59 -8.27 -92.75
C SER A 396 50.57 -8.90 -93.70
N ILE A 397 49.72 -8.06 -94.30
CA ILE A 397 48.70 -8.52 -95.26
C ILE A 397 49.37 -9.17 -96.48
N ALA A 398 50.51 -8.62 -96.92
CA ALA A 398 51.32 -9.21 -97.97
C ALA A 398 51.82 -10.62 -97.58
N GLU A 399 52.33 -10.80 -96.36
CA GLU A 399 52.87 -12.08 -95.89
C GLU A 399 51.76 -13.15 -95.75
N LEU A 400 50.55 -12.76 -95.33
CA LEU A 400 49.38 -13.65 -95.29
C LEU A 400 48.96 -14.12 -96.68
N GLN A 401 49.01 -13.25 -97.69
CA GLN A 401 48.69 -13.62 -99.08
C GLN A 401 49.70 -14.65 -99.62
N GLU A 402 51.00 -14.47 -99.36
CA GLU A 402 52.03 -15.42 -99.78
C GLU A 402 51.83 -16.81 -99.15
N ARG A 403 51.55 -16.86 -97.83
CA ARG A 403 51.27 -18.14 -97.15
C ARG A 403 50.01 -18.81 -97.68
N LEU A 404 48.98 -18.04 -98.03
CA LEU A 404 47.75 -18.55 -98.62
C LEU A 404 48.03 -19.16 -100.01
N VAL A 405 48.87 -18.52 -100.83
CA VAL A 405 49.30 -19.07 -102.12
C VAL A 405 50.07 -20.38 -101.95
N LEU A 406 51.01 -20.45 -101.01
CA LEU A 406 51.79 -21.66 -100.73
C LEU A 406 50.92 -22.83 -100.25
N THR A 407 49.97 -22.55 -99.35
CA THR A 407 49.03 -23.57 -98.86
C THR A 407 48.09 -24.07 -99.96
N ASN A 408 47.60 -23.19 -100.83
CA ASN A 408 46.81 -23.59 -102.00
C ASN A 408 47.59 -24.46 -102.99
N LEU A 409 48.86 -24.16 -103.24
CA LEU A 409 49.72 -24.98 -104.10
C LEU A 409 49.90 -26.38 -103.52
N LYS A 410 50.16 -26.48 -102.22
CA LYS A 410 50.28 -27.76 -101.51
C LYS A 410 48.98 -28.57 -101.58
N MET A 411 47.84 -27.92 -101.35
CA MET A 411 46.52 -28.56 -101.46
C MET A 411 46.24 -29.08 -102.88
N LYS A 412 46.66 -28.36 -103.92
CA LYS A 412 46.52 -28.82 -105.32
C LYS A 412 47.39 -30.04 -105.60
N GLN A 413 48.62 -30.08 -105.09
CA GLN A 413 49.51 -31.23 -105.21
C GLN A 413 48.90 -32.47 -104.54
N ASP A 414 48.43 -32.35 -103.29
CA ASP A 414 47.78 -33.45 -102.56
C ASP A 414 46.54 -33.99 -103.30
N LEU A 415 45.75 -33.11 -103.93
CA LEU A 415 44.60 -33.52 -104.74
C LEU A 415 45.02 -34.29 -105.99
N GLN A 416 46.12 -33.91 -106.62
CA GLN A 416 46.62 -34.56 -107.83
C GLN A 416 47.22 -35.94 -107.53
N GLU A 417 47.92 -36.08 -106.41
CA GLU A 417 48.36 -37.39 -105.90
C GLU A 417 47.17 -38.30 -105.60
N LYS A 418 46.13 -37.80 -104.92
CA LYS A 418 44.89 -38.55 -104.68
C LYS A 418 44.20 -38.98 -105.97
N ARG A 419 44.16 -38.13 -107.00
CA ARG A 419 43.61 -38.48 -108.32
C ARG A 419 44.42 -39.59 -108.99
N CYS A 420 45.75 -39.51 -108.95
CA CYS A 420 46.63 -40.56 -109.48
C CYS A 420 46.39 -41.91 -108.78
N MET A 421 46.29 -41.91 -107.44
CA MET A 421 45.98 -43.10 -106.65
C MET A 421 44.62 -43.72 -107.00
N ILE A 422 43.60 -42.90 -107.28
CA ILE A 422 42.28 -43.39 -107.71
C ILE A 422 42.35 -43.96 -109.13
N GLN A 423 43.09 -43.32 -110.04
CA GLN A 423 43.29 -43.79 -111.41
C GLN A 423 43.96 -45.17 -111.43
N GLN A 424 45.05 -45.36 -110.68
CA GLN A 424 45.75 -46.64 -110.56
C GLN A 424 44.84 -47.73 -109.98
N LYS A 425 44.01 -47.41 -108.97
CA LYS A 425 43.01 -48.34 -108.44
C LYS A 425 41.95 -48.70 -109.48
N LYS A 426 41.46 -47.74 -110.27
CA LYS A 426 40.52 -48.01 -111.38
C LYS A 426 41.13 -48.92 -112.43
N GLU A 427 42.35 -48.64 -112.89
CA GLU A 427 43.04 -49.46 -113.89
C GLU A 427 43.26 -50.89 -113.38
N SER A 428 43.65 -51.06 -112.11
CA SER A 428 43.75 -52.40 -111.50
C SER A 428 42.40 -53.13 -111.45
N HIS A 429 41.31 -52.39 -111.24
CA HIS A 429 39.96 -52.94 -111.16
C HIS A 429 39.40 -53.30 -112.54
N GLU A 430 39.72 -52.50 -113.57
CA GLU A 430 39.40 -52.78 -114.97
C GLU A 430 40.16 -54.01 -115.49
N GLN A 431 41.44 -54.17 -115.12
CA GLN A 431 42.21 -55.38 -115.42
C GLN A 431 41.59 -56.64 -114.78
N MET A 432 41.06 -56.53 -113.56
CA MET A 432 40.34 -57.63 -112.89
C MET A 432 39.00 -57.96 -113.58
N ILE A 433 38.30 -56.96 -114.13
CA ILE A 433 37.05 -57.15 -114.89
C ILE A 433 37.33 -57.81 -116.24
N ALA A 434 38.37 -57.39 -116.96
CA ALA A 434 38.77 -58.01 -118.22
C ALA A 434 39.12 -59.50 -118.06
N PHE A 435 39.80 -59.86 -116.97
CA PHE A 435 40.09 -61.26 -116.63
C PHE A 435 38.81 -62.07 -116.33
N ALA A 436 37.79 -61.45 -115.72
CA ALA A 436 36.49 -62.09 -115.47
C ALA A 436 35.66 -62.27 -116.76
N ASP A 437 35.74 -61.34 -117.70
CA ASP A 437 35.05 -61.42 -119.00
C ASP A 437 35.67 -62.48 -119.93
N GLU A 438 37.00 -62.68 -119.90
CA GLU A 438 37.64 -63.82 -120.59
C GLU A 438 37.18 -65.17 -120.03
N MET A 439 37.02 -65.28 -118.70
CA MET A 439 36.46 -66.48 -118.06
C MET A 439 34.97 -66.68 -118.39
N SER A 440 34.21 -65.59 -118.52
CA SER A 440 32.80 -65.61 -118.97
C SER A 440 32.68 -66.08 -120.43
N CYS A 441 33.57 -65.67 -121.32
CA CYS A 441 33.63 -66.13 -122.71
C CYS A 441 33.97 -67.63 -122.83
N LEU A 442 34.85 -68.16 -121.97
CA LEU A 442 35.13 -69.61 -121.88
C LEU A 442 33.91 -70.41 -121.36
N LEU A 443 33.16 -69.84 -120.41
CA LEU A 443 31.93 -70.47 -119.91
C LEU A 443 30.76 -70.37 -120.90
N THR A 444 30.70 -69.30 -121.70
CA THR A 444 29.66 -69.09 -122.72
C THR A 444 29.91 -69.96 -123.96
N SER A 445 31.17 -70.19 -124.33
CA SER A 445 31.53 -71.17 -125.36
C SER A 445 31.25 -72.62 -124.91
N LEU A 446 31.46 -72.97 -123.63
CA LEU A 446 31.02 -74.24 -123.05
C LEU A 446 29.48 -74.37 -123.01
N ARG A 447 28.75 -73.29 -122.73
CA ARG A 447 27.28 -73.28 -122.64
C ARG A 447 26.59 -73.41 -124.02
N LEU A 448 27.14 -72.75 -125.05
CA LEU A 448 26.69 -72.92 -126.44
C LEU A 448 26.99 -74.33 -126.99
N PHE A 449 28.02 -75.02 -126.47
CA PHE A 449 28.34 -76.41 -126.83
C PHE A 449 27.37 -77.45 -126.23
N ILE A 450 26.65 -77.11 -125.14
CA ILE A 450 25.75 -78.03 -124.42
C ILE A 450 24.29 -77.88 -124.87
N GLU A 451 23.84 -76.67 -125.26
CA GLU A 451 22.43 -76.43 -125.66
C GLU A 451 22.10 -76.83 -127.11
N ASN A 452 23.08 -77.17 -127.96
CA ASN A 452 22.85 -77.76 -129.29
C ASN A 452 24.00 -78.69 -129.76
N PRO A 453 23.91 -80.01 -129.56
CA PRO A 453 24.93 -80.96 -130.00
C PRO A 453 24.55 -81.61 -131.35
N ARG A 454 24.74 -80.92 -132.49
CA ARG A 454 24.80 -81.48 -133.86
C ARG A 454 25.61 -80.52 -134.76
N PRO A 455 26.70 -80.97 -135.38
CA PRO A 455 26.59 -81.76 -136.61
C PRO A 455 27.51 -82.99 -136.59
N ASP A 456 27.49 -83.72 -137.70
CA ASP A 456 28.52 -84.67 -138.07
C ASP A 456 29.93 -84.16 -137.73
N PHE A 457 30.73 -85.11 -137.22
CA PHE A 457 32.09 -84.98 -136.68
C PHE A 457 32.20 -84.29 -135.33
N VAL A 458 32.02 -85.00 -134.21
CA VAL A 458 32.81 -86.17 -133.75
C VAL A 458 34.31 -85.85 -133.72
N LEU A 459 34.76 -85.76 -132.46
CA LEU A 459 36.10 -85.97 -131.93
C LEU A 459 37.05 -84.76 -131.76
N TYR A 460 37.04 -84.27 -130.50
CA TYR A 460 38.21 -84.09 -129.62
C TYR A 460 39.23 -83.03 -130.06
N ALA A 461 39.38 -81.84 -129.44
CA ALA A 461 39.45 -81.51 -128.00
C ALA A 461 40.32 -82.48 -127.20
N MET A 462 41.44 -81.96 -126.65
CA MET A 462 42.44 -82.53 -125.73
C MET A 462 43.83 -82.57 -126.40
N PHE A 463 44.87 -81.86 -125.99
CA PHE A 463 45.42 -81.41 -124.69
C PHE A 463 46.49 -80.34 -125.05
N VAL A 464 46.85 -79.26 -124.35
CA VAL A 464 46.60 -78.60 -123.05
C VAL A 464 46.71 -77.11 -123.33
#